data_AF-A0A2T4DJX7-F1
#
_entry.id   AF-A0A2T4DJX7-F1
#
_cell.length_a   1.000
_cell.length_b   1.000
_cell.length_c   1.000
_cell.angle_alpha   90.00
_cell.angle_beta   90.00
_cell.angle_gamma   90.00
#
_symmetry.space_group_name_H-M   'P 1'
#
loop_
_entity.id
_entity.type
_entity.pdbx_description
1 polymer ?
#
loop_
_entity_poly.entity_id
_entity_poly.type
_entity_poly.pdbx_seq_one_letter_code
_entity_poly.pdbx_strand_id
1 'polypeptide(L)'
;MNYKYIILSALILYISCANPKEEKGNITSKTTIMLENEVKVEKNEKTNPQIVKEQIPTSDCVNYWKNRFPNDSLKAIYIDSLISQNQLPENNLLFLNALKTNNKKDLAFKNVLSPIFRLSETDIGLLTFASYQLVDNKFIADSKEEDLISKYQTNTSNRFDHYGKIQYYPTLLDSLYRGQTKPSINFYTINKTGASKVMQLGKYIDECLEYFEYTIDTSHISVTDTLLFSSPFKIDLVFESNAEVDLLLQNDYKEECLDCPSSMKLQKTFARVKGVNNLYFVYADTFPINNELDTPSRALVLITQKDEIKYLWYSEIDLFGCSCL
;
A
#
# COMPACT_ATOMS: atom_id res chain seq x y z
N MET A 1 53.91 0.18 47.40
CA MET A 1 53.56 1.14 46.32
C MET A 1 52.03 1.12 46.26
N ASN A 2 51.27 2.06 46.83
CA ASN A 2 51.15 3.51 46.56
C ASN A 2 50.84 3.77 45.07
N TYR A 3 49.75 4.44 44.65
CA TYR A 3 48.68 5.21 45.36
C TYR A 3 47.35 4.40 45.47
N LYS A 4 46.22 4.78 46.08
CA LYS A 4 45.60 6.03 46.66
C LYS A 4 44.82 6.98 45.72
N TYR A 5 43.84 7.69 46.32
CA TYR A 5 42.75 8.54 45.76
C TYR A 5 41.61 7.72 45.11
N ILE A 6 40.33 7.70 45.56
CA ILE A 6 39.46 8.65 46.30
C ILE A 6 39.22 9.92 45.46
N ILE A 7 38.00 10.21 44.97
CA ILE A 7 36.94 10.90 45.76
C ILE A 7 35.51 10.50 45.32
N LEU A 8 34.65 10.44 46.35
CA LEU A 8 33.20 10.26 46.33
C LEU A 8 32.50 11.60 46.04
N SER A 9 31.49 11.66 45.16
CA SER A 9 30.62 12.84 45.02
C SER A 9 29.16 12.44 44.75
N ALA A 10 28.40 12.30 45.83
CA ALA A 10 26.94 12.36 45.80
C ALA A 10 26.48 13.47 46.75
N LEU A 11 25.74 14.46 46.25
CA LEU A 11 24.73 15.23 46.99
C LEU A 11 23.87 15.98 45.95
N ILE A 12 22.60 15.60 45.79
CA ILE A 12 21.43 16.34 46.29
C ILE A 12 21.29 17.76 45.72
N LEU A 13 20.23 17.96 44.92
CA LEU A 13 19.44 19.19 44.96
C LEU A 13 17.93 18.84 44.89
N TYR A 14 17.28 18.99 46.04
CA TYR A 14 15.82 18.98 46.19
C TYR A 14 15.27 20.38 45.87
N ILE A 15 14.44 20.53 44.83
CA ILE A 15 13.50 21.64 44.62
C ILE A 15 12.38 21.06 43.74
N SER A 16 11.08 21.18 43.96
CA SER A 16 10.19 21.58 45.05
C SER A 16 8.78 21.39 44.48
N CYS A 17 7.81 20.93 45.27
CA CYS A 17 6.43 20.83 44.80
C CYS A 17 5.83 22.20 44.46
N ALA A 18 4.98 22.26 43.43
CA ALA A 18 4.04 23.37 43.21
C ALA A 18 2.70 22.81 42.72
N ASN A 19 1.71 22.76 43.61
CA ASN A 19 0.33 22.41 43.27
C ASN A 19 -0.34 23.56 42.49
N PRO A 20 -1.03 23.29 41.37
CA PRO A 20 -2.20 24.08 40.99
C PRO A 20 -3.35 23.74 41.95
N LYS A 21 -4.10 24.75 42.41
CA LYS A 21 -5.23 24.59 43.31
C LYS A 21 -6.45 24.02 42.58
N GLU A 22 -7.25 23.21 43.27
CA GLU A 22 -8.67 23.07 42.95
C GLU A 22 -9.38 24.43 43.17
N GLU A 23 -10.14 24.90 42.19
CA GLU A 23 -11.20 25.89 42.43
C GLU A 23 -12.57 25.23 42.21
N LYS A 24 -13.38 25.25 43.27
CA LYS A 24 -14.76 24.75 43.26
C LYS A 24 -15.70 25.82 42.68
N GLY A 25 -16.18 25.60 41.47
CA GLY A 25 -17.29 26.37 40.88
C GLY A 25 -18.64 25.69 41.09
N ASN A 26 -19.35 26.02 42.17
CA ASN A 26 -20.76 25.65 42.32
C ASN A 26 -21.62 26.48 41.35
N ILE A 27 -22.39 25.83 40.45
CA ILE A 27 -23.64 26.41 39.95
C ILE A 27 -24.79 25.41 40.12
N THR A 28 -25.73 25.87 40.93
CA THR A 28 -27.02 25.29 41.32
C THR A 28 -27.87 24.71 40.19
N SER A 29 -28.51 23.59 40.52
CA SER A 29 -29.74 23.10 39.91
C SER A 29 -30.91 24.10 39.98
N LYS A 30 -31.79 24.08 38.97
CA LYS A 30 -33.19 24.50 39.10
C LYS A 30 -34.11 23.57 38.31
N THR A 31 -35.20 23.19 38.96
CA THR A 31 -36.20 22.20 38.53
C THR A 31 -37.40 22.89 37.87
N THR A 32 -38.31 22.09 37.27
CA THR A 32 -39.74 22.41 36.99
C THR A 32 -39.97 23.32 35.76
N ILE A 33 -41.04 23.22 34.95
CA ILE A 33 -42.38 22.60 35.12
C ILE A 33 -42.82 21.86 33.83
N MET A 34 -43.71 20.88 33.96
CA MET A 34 -44.48 20.26 32.86
C MET A 34 -45.33 21.26 32.06
N LEU A 35 -45.66 20.92 30.82
CA LEU A 35 -46.95 21.28 30.24
C LEU A 35 -47.42 20.18 29.30
N GLU A 36 -48.51 19.53 29.67
CA GLU A 36 -49.28 18.66 28.79
C GLU A 36 -49.88 19.50 27.65
N ASN A 37 -49.97 18.91 26.46
CA ASN A 37 -51.12 19.14 25.61
C ASN A 37 -51.32 17.94 24.69
N GLU A 38 -52.52 17.37 24.76
CA GLU A 38 -52.96 16.28 23.91
C GLU A 38 -53.06 16.75 22.45
N VAL A 39 -52.45 16.01 21.52
CA VAL A 39 -52.82 16.07 20.10
C VAL A 39 -53.08 14.66 19.61
N LYS A 40 -54.15 14.53 18.83
CA LYS A 40 -54.89 13.29 18.59
C LYS A 40 -54.10 12.27 17.77
N VAL A 41 -54.30 11.00 18.11
CA VAL A 41 -53.87 9.86 17.30
C VAL A 41 -54.73 9.79 16.04
N GLU A 42 -54.20 10.24 14.91
CA GLU A 42 -54.64 9.75 13.60
C GLU A 42 -53.80 8.52 13.22
N LYS A 43 -54.49 7.38 13.09
CA LYS A 43 -53.93 6.21 12.44
C LYS A 43 -53.85 6.50 10.95
N ASN A 44 -52.66 6.48 10.35
CA ASN A 44 -52.54 6.04 8.98
C ASN A 44 -51.21 5.31 8.71
N GLU A 45 -51.37 4.21 7.99
CA GLU A 45 -50.44 3.50 7.10
C GLU A 45 -49.01 3.19 7.57
N LYS A 46 -48.77 1.89 7.73
CA LYS A 46 -47.43 1.29 7.67
C LYS A 46 -46.87 1.39 6.24
N THR A 47 -46.25 2.50 5.87
CA THR A 47 -45.28 2.51 4.77
C THR A 47 -43.93 2.06 5.29
N ASN A 48 -43.67 0.77 5.14
CA ASN A 48 -42.36 0.17 5.33
C ASN A 48 -41.38 0.90 4.38
N PRO A 49 -40.26 1.49 4.85
CA PRO A 49 -39.26 2.04 3.96
C PRO A 49 -38.59 0.87 3.24
N GLN A 50 -39.13 0.48 2.09
CA GLN A 50 -38.40 -0.32 1.13
C GLN A 50 -37.18 0.50 0.73
N ILE A 51 -36.04 0.14 1.30
CA ILE A 51 -34.74 0.43 0.71
C ILE A 51 -34.77 -0.24 -0.66
N VAL A 52 -35.14 0.55 -1.66
CA VAL A 52 -34.95 0.17 -3.06
C VAL A 52 -33.44 0.16 -3.24
N LYS A 53 -32.84 -1.01 -3.01
CA LYS A 53 -31.56 -1.35 -3.60
C LYS A 53 -31.83 -1.40 -5.11
N GLU A 54 -31.74 -0.23 -5.73
CA GLU A 54 -31.74 -0.06 -7.16
C GLU A 54 -30.63 -0.97 -7.67
N GLN A 55 -31.01 -2.05 -8.36
CA GLN A 55 -30.05 -3.04 -8.83
C GLN A 55 -29.30 -2.42 -10.00
N ILE A 56 -28.22 -1.71 -9.66
CA ILE A 56 -27.26 -1.17 -10.63
C ILE A 56 -26.86 -2.34 -11.55
N PRO A 57 -27.09 -2.22 -12.87
CA PRO A 57 -26.86 -3.32 -13.78
C PRO A 57 -25.43 -3.84 -13.66
N THR A 58 -25.25 -5.15 -13.55
CA THR A 58 -23.91 -5.78 -13.46
C THR A 58 -23.03 -5.48 -14.69
N SER A 59 -23.63 -5.03 -15.80
CA SER A 59 -22.92 -4.47 -16.95
C SER A 59 -22.05 -3.27 -16.61
N ASP A 60 -22.48 -2.45 -15.66
CA ASP A 60 -21.93 -1.10 -15.46
C ASP A 60 -20.63 -1.17 -14.67
N CYS A 61 -20.57 -2.03 -13.65
CA CYS A 61 -19.34 -2.33 -12.92
C CYS A 61 -18.32 -3.10 -13.78
N VAL A 62 -18.77 -4.03 -14.64
CA VAL A 62 -17.87 -4.70 -15.60
C VAL A 62 -17.24 -3.70 -16.56
N ASN A 63 -18.00 -2.71 -17.03
CA ASN A 63 -17.48 -1.64 -17.90
C ASN A 63 -16.58 -0.66 -17.14
N TYR A 64 -16.94 -0.28 -15.92
CA TYR A 64 -16.13 0.54 -15.00
C TYR A 64 -14.72 -0.03 -14.81
N TRP A 65 -14.62 -1.33 -14.47
CA TRP A 65 -13.33 -2.00 -14.29
C TRP A 65 -12.55 -2.12 -15.59
N LYS A 66 -13.18 -2.57 -16.69
CA LYS A 66 -12.54 -2.68 -18.02
C LYS A 66 -12.01 -1.34 -18.54
N ASN A 67 -12.72 -0.25 -18.27
CA ASN A 67 -12.33 1.10 -18.71
C ASN A 67 -11.13 1.64 -17.93
N ARG A 68 -11.02 1.31 -16.64
CA ARG A 68 -9.88 1.72 -15.78
C ARG A 68 -8.62 0.90 -16.00
N PHE A 69 -8.76 -0.42 -16.12
CA PHE A 69 -7.65 -1.37 -16.12
C PHE A 69 -7.43 -1.91 -17.54
N PRO A 70 -6.69 -1.18 -18.40
CA PRO A 70 -6.43 -1.62 -19.76
C PRO A 70 -5.69 -2.97 -19.76
N ASN A 71 -6.08 -3.85 -20.67
CA ASN A 71 -5.30 -5.05 -20.97
C ASN A 71 -3.90 -4.66 -21.51
N ASP A 72 -2.97 -5.62 -21.53
CA ASP A 72 -1.58 -5.34 -21.88
C ASP A 72 -1.40 -4.71 -23.27
N SER A 73 -2.22 -5.10 -24.25
CA SER A 73 -2.22 -4.51 -25.60
C SER A 73 -2.62 -3.03 -25.59
N LEU A 74 -3.69 -2.67 -24.88
CA LEU A 74 -4.15 -1.28 -24.78
C LEU A 74 -3.20 -0.43 -23.91
N LYS A 75 -2.66 -1.01 -22.83
CA LYS A 75 -1.60 -0.42 -22.00
C LYS A 75 -0.36 -0.09 -22.83
N ALA A 76 0.05 -0.99 -23.73
CA ALA A 76 1.17 -0.76 -24.65
C ALA A 76 0.91 0.42 -25.60
N ILE A 77 -0.30 0.50 -26.19
CA ILE A 77 -0.69 1.61 -27.06
C ILE A 77 -0.66 2.95 -26.31
N TYR A 78 -1.16 3.01 -25.07
CA TYR A 78 -1.06 4.23 -24.25
C TYR A 78 0.40 4.63 -24.00
N ILE A 79 1.27 3.67 -23.67
CA ILE A 79 2.69 3.94 -23.42
C ILE A 79 3.40 4.42 -24.70
N ASP A 80 3.14 3.82 -25.85
CA ASP A 80 3.73 4.25 -27.13
C ASP A 80 3.23 5.63 -27.56
N SER A 81 1.97 5.96 -27.26
CA SER A 81 1.43 7.33 -27.41
C SER A 81 2.18 8.33 -26.52
N LEU A 82 2.42 7.99 -25.25
CA LEU A 82 3.17 8.84 -24.33
C LEU A 82 4.63 9.05 -24.77
N ILE A 83 5.29 7.99 -25.25
CA ILE A 83 6.67 8.06 -25.75
C ILE A 83 6.77 8.91 -27.03
N SER A 84 5.81 8.79 -27.95
CA SER A 84 5.85 9.51 -29.24
C SER A 84 5.44 10.98 -29.16
N GLN A 85 4.62 11.36 -28.17
CA GLN A 85 4.10 12.72 -28.02
C GLN A 85 4.93 13.64 -27.11
N ASN A 86 5.90 13.10 -26.36
CA ASN A 86 6.61 13.83 -25.30
C ASN A 86 8.13 13.72 -25.43
N GLN A 87 8.86 14.78 -25.07
CA GLN A 87 10.32 14.74 -24.94
C GLN A 87 10.71 14.17 -23.56
N LEU A 88 10.88 12.84 -23.50
CA LEU A 88 11.21 12.12 -22.27
C LEU A 88 12.71 12.20 -21.94
N PRO A 89 13.08 12.30 -20.64
CA PRO A 89 14.41 11.91 -20.16
C PRO A 89 14.70 10.43 -20.46
N GLU A 90 15.97 10.09 -20.67
CA GLU A 90 16.41 8.72 -21.00
C GLU A 90 15.93 7.67 -19.98
N ASN A 91 16.03 7.98 -18.68
CA ASN A 91 15.53 7.15 -17.58
C ASN A 91 14.03 6.80 -17.75
N ASN A 92 13.22 7.80 -18.11
CA ASN A 92 11.78 7.63 -18.28
C ASN A 92 11.43 6.89 -19.57
N LEU A 93 12.22 7.05 -20.63
CA LEU A 93 12.10 6.26 -21.85
C LEU A 93 12.40 4.78 -21.60
N LEU A 94 13.45 4.47 -20.83
CA LEU A 94 13.80 3.10 -20.43
C LEU A 94 12.70 2.48 -19.55
N PHE A 95 12.27 3.20 -18.51
CA PHE A 95 11.19 2.80 -17.61
C PHE A 95 9.88 2.51 -18.36
N LEU A 96 9.43 3.41 -19.24
CA LEU A 96 8.17 3.23 -19.97
C LEU A 96 8.25 2.06 -20.97
N ASN A 97 9.35 1.90 -21.69
CA ASN A 97 9.52 0.75 -22.57
C ASN A 97 9.53 -0.58 -21.79
N ALA A 98 10.15 -0.62 -20.62
CA ALA A 98 10.10 -1.80 -19.76
C ALA A 98 8.67 -2.05 -19.25
N LEU A 99 7.93 -1.01 -18.83
CA LEU A 99 6.56 -1.12 -18.32
C LEU A 99 5.59 -1.68 -19.39
N LYS A 100 5.79 -1.29 -20.65
CA LYS A 100 5.06 -1.82 -21.81
C LYS A 100 5.21 -3.33 -21.95
N THR A 101 6.42 -3.86 -21.75
CA THR A 101 6.74 -5.28 -21.91
C THR A 101 6.73 -6.07 -20.59
N ASN A 102 6.31 -5.46 -19.48
CA ASN A 102 6.45 -6.06 -18.15
C ASN A 102 5.61 -7.33 -17.98
N ASN A 103 6.28 -8.47 -17.76
CA ASN A 103 5.64 -9.74 -17.45
C ASN A 103 5.63 -9.94 -15.92
N LYS A 104 4.43 -9.98 -15.31
CA LYS A 104 4.26 -10.11 -13.84
C LYS A 104 4.73 -11.44 -13.23
N LYS A 105 5.34 -12.34 -14.01
CA LYS A 105 5.82 -13.68 -13.57
C LYS A 105 7.31 -13.75 -13.21
N ASP A 106 7.96 -12.61 -12.97
CA ASP A 106 9.33 -12.53 -12.44
C ASP A 106 9.33 -12.24 -10.94
N LEU A 107 10.48 -12.39 -10.29
CA LEU A 107 10.67 -12.08 -8.86
C LEU A 107 10.33 -10.61 -8.57
N ALA A 108 9.69 -10.30 -7.43
CA ALA A 108 9.17 -8.96 -7.15
C ALA A 108 10.18 -7.83 -7.36
N PHE A 109 11.43 -7.98 -6.92
CA PHE A 109 12.47 -6.95 -7.08
C PHE A 109 12.95 -6.73 -8.54
N LYS A 110 12.52 -7.56 -9.49
CA LYS A 110 12.78 -7.40 -10.93
C LYS A 110 11.62 -6.77 -11.69
N ASN A 111 10.41 -6.80 -11.14
CA ASN A 111 9.25 -6.18 -11.77
C ASN A 111 9.50 -4.68 -11.96
N VAL A 112 9.01 -4.12 -13.07
CA VAL A 112 9.24 -2.71 -13.43
C VAL A 112 8.73 -1.75 -12.36
N LEU A 113 7.64 -2.11 -11.68
CA LEU A 113 7.13 -1.46 -10.49
C LEU A 113 6.71 -2.54 -9.49
N SER A 114 7.27 -2.48 -8.28
CA SER A 114 6.86 -3.28 -7.14
C SER A 114 6.58 -2.38 -5.96
N PRO A 115 5.44 -2.54 -5.27
CA PRO A 115 5.07 -1.64 -4.21
C PRO A 115 5.97 -1.88 -2.99
N ILE A 116 6.21 -0.84 -2.21
CA ILE A 116 6.85 -0.96 -0.90
C ILE A 116 5.83 -0.50 0.14
N PHE A 117 5.74 -1.27 1.22
CA PHE A 117 4.97 -0.90 2.38
C PHE A 117 5.82 -1.06 3.65
N ARG A 118 5.43 -0.30 4.66
CA ARG A 118 5.97 -0.37 6.02
C ARG A 118 4.89 -1.04 6.88
N LEU A 119 5.09 -2.31 7.22
CA LEU A 119 4.14 -3.09 8.03
C LEU A 119 4.31 -2.82 9.53
N SER A 120 5.53 -2.44 9.96
CA SER A 120 5.84 -2.01 11.32
C SER A 120 6.95 -0.94 11.30
N GLU A 121 7.36 -0.41 12.46
CA GLU A 121 8.48 0.53 12.51
C GLU A 121 9.78 -0.03 11.91
N THR A 122 10.01 -1.34 12.05
CA THR A 122 11.19 -2.07 11.55
C THR A 122 10.97 -2.73 10.20
N ASP A 123 9.74 -3.13 9.89
CA ASP A 123 9.46 -4.05 8.79
C ASP A 123 9.04 -3.26 7.54
N ILE A 124 10.02 -3.11 6.64
CA ILE A 124 9.90 -2.44 5.34
C ILE A 124 10.28 -3.45 4.28
N GLY A 125 9.33 -3.76 3.39
CA GLY A 125 9.56 -4.75 2.34
C GLY A 125 8.85 -4.46 1.04
N LEU A 126 9.38 -5.06 -0.03
CA LEU A 126 8.66 -5.19 -1.30
C LEU A 126 7.76 -6.40 -1.14
N LEU A 127 6.46 -6.20 -1.27
CA LEU A 127 5.47 -7.23 -1.04
C LEU A 127 4.92 -7.73 -2.37
N THR A 128 4.77 -9.04 -2.49
CA THR A 128 4.11 -9.71 -3.61
C THR A 128 3.27 -10.87 -3.07
N PHE A 129 2.14 -11.14 -3.71
CA PHE A 129 1.23 -12.19 -3.30
C PHE A 129 1.53 -13.51 -4.00
N ALA A 130 1.09 -14.61 -3.39
CA ALA A 130 1.09 -15.91 -4.06
C ALA A 130 0.14 -15.90 -5.27
N SER A 131 0.57 -16.59 -6.31
CA SER A 131 -0.11 -16.74 -7.58
C SER A 131 -0.29 -18.23 -7.87
N TYR A 132 -1.45 -18.58 -8.42
CA TYR A 132 -1.86 -19.97 -8.60
C TYR A 132 -2.43 -20.18 -10.00
N GLN A 133 -2.12 -21.33 -10.58
CA GLN A 133 -2.75 -21.83 -11.80
C GLN A 133 -3.68 -23.00 -11.46
N LEU A 134 -4.85 -23.04 -12.09
CA LEU A 134 -5.78 -24.16 -11.98
C LEU A 134 -5.39 -25.24 -12.99
N VAL A 135 -4.91 -26.39 -12.50
CA VAL A 135 -4.52 -27.56 -13.30
C VAL A 135 -5.17 -28.80 -12.71
N ASP A 136 -5.89 -29.57 -13.52
CA ASP A 136 -6.61 -30.79 -13.09
C ASP A 136 -7.48 -30.60 -11.83
N ASN A 137 -8.24 -29.50 -11.79
CA ASN A 137 -9.06 -29.04 -10.66
C ASN A 137 -8.29 -28.80 -9.35
N LYS A 138 -6.98 -28.53 -9.41
CA LYS A 138 -6.14 -28.15 -8.27
C LYS A 138 -5.47 -26.81 -8.51
N PHE A 139 -5.42 -25.98 -7.49
CA PHE A 139 -4.57 -24.79 -7.48
C PHE A 139 -3.13 -25.21 -7.23
N ILE A 140 -2.24 -24.88 -8.17
CA ILE A 140 -0.80 -25.09 -8.06
C ILE A 140 -0.14 -23.72 -8.02
N ALA A 141 0.66 -23.45 -7.00
CA ALA A 141 1.43 -22.21 -6.90
C ALA A 141 2.38 -22.07 -8.11
N ASP A 142 2.41 -20.90 -8.74
CA ASP A 142 3.28 -20.59 -9.89
C ASP A 142 4.22 -19.38 -9.66
N SER A 143 4.23 -18.85 -8.42
CA SER A 143 5.07 -17.72 -7.99
C SER A 143 6.55 -18.06 -7.96
N LYS A 144 7.41 -17.10 -8.34
CA LYS A 144 8.87 -17.28 -8.40
C LYS A 144 9.54 -17.34 -7.04
N GLU A 145 8.91 -16.72 -6.05
CA GLU A 145 9.29 -16.74 -4.66
C GLU A 145 9.12 -18.16 -4.06
N GLU A 146 7.98 -18.82 -4.28
CA GLU A 146 7.75 -20.21 -3.87
C GLU A 146 8.66 -21.18 -4.62
N ASP A 147 8.87 -20.94 -5.92
CA ASP A 147 9.84 -21.64 -6.78
C ASP A 147 11.27 -21.57 -6.21
N LEU A 148 11.66 -20.49 -5.53
CA LEU A 148 12.96 -20.36 -4.86
C LEU A 148 12.98 -21.02 -3.48
N ILE A 149 11.94 -20.80 -2.67
CA ILE A 149 11.83 -21.32 -1.30
C ILE A 149 11.79 -22.85 -1.30
N SER A 150 10.97 -23.44 -2.17
CA SER A 150 10.84 -24.91 -2.32
C SER A 150 12.15 -25.59 -2.76
N LYS A 151 12.96 -24.93 -3.59
CA LYS A 151 14.30 -25.41 -3.98
C LYS A 151 15.34 -25.27 -2.86
N TYR A 152 15.10 -24.37 -1.90
CA TYR A 152 15.98 -24.14 -0.76
C TYR A 152 15.66 -25.06 0.43
N GLN A 153 14.38 -25.29 0.73
CA GLN A 153 13.93 -26.21 1.79
C GLN A 153 13.86 -27.66 1.29
N THR A 154 14.93 -28.42 1.52
CA THR A 154 14.94 -29.87 1.21
C THR A 154 14.10 -30.73 2.17
N ASN A 155 13.71 -30.20 3.33
CA ASN A 155 12.86 -30.87 4.32
C ASN A 155 11.62 -30.02 4.65
N THR A 156 10.43 -30.59 4.46
CA THR A 156 9.13 -29.91 4.57
C THR A 156 8.54 -29.86 5.99
N SER A 157 9.30 -30.25 7.02
CA SER A 157 8.76 -30.55 8.36
C SER A 157 8.31 -29.35 9.20
N ASN A 158 8.75 -28.12 8.88
CA ASN A 158 8.56 -26.95 9.76
C ASN A 158 7.46 -25.98 9.29
N ARG A 159 6.51 -26.45 8.46
CA ARG A 159 5.46 -25.59 7.87
C ARG A 159 4.48 -24.98 8.89
N PHE A 160 4.39 -25.50 10.11
CA PHE A 160 3.44 -25.04 11.13
C PHE A 160 4.02 -24.07 12.18
N ASP A 161 5.34 -24.01 12.35
CA ASP A 161 5.97 -23.20 13.41
C ASP A 161 5.89 -21.67 13.16
N HIS A 162 5.49 -21.28 11.95
CA HIS A 162 5.52 -19.90 11.46
C HIS A 162 4.15 -19.36 11.03
N TYR A 163 3.06 -20.06 11.34
CA TYR A 163 1.70 -19.60 11.03
C TYR A 163 1.42 -18.23 11.69
N GLY A 164 0.87 -17.29 10.92
CA GLY A 164 0.66 -15.90 11.35
C GLY A 164 1.94 -15.07 11.55
N LYS A 165 3.09 -15.52 11.02
CA LYS A 165 4.39 -14.82 11.12
C LYS A 165 5.20 -14.92 9.83
N ILE A 166 6.07 -13.94 9.59
CA ILE A 166 7.01 -13.99 8.45
C ILE A 166 8.17 -14.94 8.79
N GLN A 167 8.35 -15.99 7.99
CA GLN A 167 9.54 -16.83 7.99
C GLN A 167 10.57 -16.26 7.01
N TYR A 168 11.68 -15.73 7.51
CA TYR A 168 12.79 -15.24 6.67
C TYR A 168 13.78 -16.35 6.29
N TYR A 169 14.31 -16.21 5.07
CA TYR A 169 15.27 -17.11 4.43
C TYR A 169 16.59 -16.37 4.20
N PRO A 170 17.34 -15.99 5.26
CA PRO A 170 18.47 -15.05 5.16
C PRO A 170 19.54 -15.51 4.16
N THR A 171 19.85 -16.80 4.19
CA THR A 171 20.87 -17.48 3.38
C THR A 171 20.45 -17.81 1.95
N LEU A 172 19.16 -17.71 1.60
CA LEU A 172 18.65 -18.07 0.27
C LEU A 172 19.19 -17.12 -0.79
N LEU A 173 19.08 -15.81 -0.57
CA LEU A 173 19.62 -14.81 -1.50
C LEU A 173 21.15 -14.75 -1.49
N ASP A 174 21.80 -15.00 -0.34
CA ASP A 174 23.26 -15.15 -0.27
C ASP A 174 23.76 -16.31 -1.13
N SER A 175 23.00 -17.42 -1.17
CA SER A 175 23.36 -18.56 -2.01
C SER A 175 23.08 -18.32 -3.49
N LEU A 176 21.98 -17.63 -3.83
CA LEU A 176 21.63 -17.29 -5.21
C LEU A 176 22.63 -16.30 -5.84
N TYR A 177 23.14 -15.34 -5.06
CA TYR A 177 24.09 -14.31 -5.49
C TYR A 177 25.51 -14.56 -4.97
N ARG A 178 25.91 -15.82 -4.76
CA ARG A 178 27.22 -16.17 -4.21
C ARG A 178 28.37 -15.62 -5.07
N GLY A 179 29.20 -14.77 -4.47
CA GLY A 179 30.32 -14.11 -5.18
C GLY A 179 29.89 -12.93 -6.06
N GLN A 180 28.64 -12.49 -5.96
CA GLN A 180 28.08 -11.34 -6.68
C GLN A 180 27.45 -10.35 -5.69
N THR A 181 27.24 -9.10 -6.13
CA THR A 181 26.42 -8.15 -5.37
C THR A 181 24.95 -8.53 -5.45
N LYS A 182 24.24 -8.53 -4.31
CA LYS A 182 22.77 -8.66 -4.30
C LYS A 182 22.11 -7.57 -5.16
N PRO A 183 20.91 -7.84 -5.71
CA PRO A 183 20.15 -6.86 -6.48
C PRO A 183 20.00 -5.55 -5.74
N SER A 184 20.17 -4.46 -6.46
CA SER A 184 19.84 -3.10 -5.99
C SER A 184 18.62 -2.60 -6.74
N ILE A 185 17.79 -1.84 -6.04
CA ILE A 185 16.56 -1.23 -6.54
C ILE A 185 16.59 0.27 -6.28
N ASN A 186 15.89 1.04 -7.10
CA ASN A 186 15.54 2.42 -6.79
C ASN A 186 14.24 2.39 -5.96
N PHE A 187 14.17 3.17 -4.89
CA PHE A 187 12.97 3.36 -4.08
C PHE A 187 12.45 4.80 -4.19
N TYR A 188 11.15 4.95 -3.99
CA TYR A 188 10.43 6.20 -4.17
C TYR A 188 9.53 6.47 -2.97
N THR A 189 9.58 7.71 -2.46
CA THR A 189 8.72 8.22 -1.39
C THR A 189 7.81 9.31 -1.92
N ILE A 190 7.03 9.95 -1.04
CA ILE A 190 6.26 11.16 -1.34
C ILE A 190 7.09 12.38 -1.81
N ASN A 191 8.41 12.41 -1.56
CA ASN A 191 9.23 13.62 -1.76
C ASN A 191 10.70 13.40 -2.17
N LYS A 192 11.19 12.15 -2.20
CA LYS A 192 12.57 11.83 -2.60
C LYS A 192 12.67 10.46 -3.26
N THR A 193 13.80 10.26 -3.93
CA THR A 193 14.23 8.97 -4.48
C THR A 193 15.49 8.51 -3.76
N GLY A 194 15.77 7.22 -3.80
CA GLY A 194 17.02 6.65 -3.32
C GLY A 194 17.27 5.28 -3.94
N ALA A 195 18.35 4.63 -3.52
CA ALA A 195 18.66 3.26 -3.89
C ALA A 195 18.93 2.42 -2.65
N SER A 196 18.52 1.16 -2.68
CA SER A 196 18.74 0.18 -1.61
C SER A 196 19.02 -1.20 -2.19
N LYS A 197 19.59 -2.09 -1.38
CA LYS A 197 19.85 -3.48 -1.72
C LYS A 197 18.73 -4.37 -1.20
N VAL A 198 18.35 -5.37 -1.98
CA VAL A 198 17.49 -6.47 -1.53
C VAL A 198 18.32 -7.36 -0.60
N MET A 199 17.80 -7.64 0.60
CA MET A 199 18.56 -8.28 1.68
C MET A 199 18.17 -9.74 1.89
N GLN A 200 16.89 -10.01 2.18
CA GLN A 200 16.36 -11.34 2.47
C GLN A 200 15.00 -11.53 1.78
N LEU A 201 14.65 -12.79 1.51
CA LEU A 201 13.28 -13.19 1.15
C LEU A 201 12.60 -13.74 2.41
N GLY A 202 11.38 -13.32 2.68
CA GLY A 202 10.50 -13.85 3.70
C GLY A 202 9.20 -14.37 3.08
N LYS A 203 8.55 -15.30 3.79
CA LYS A 203 7.21 -15.80 3.45
C LYS A 203 6.29 -15.69 4.67
N TYR A 204 5.11 -15.13 4.47
CA TYR A 204 4.02 -15.14 5.43
C TYR A 204 2.95 -16.15 4.99
N ILE A 205 2.42 -16.91 5.94
CA ILE A 205 1.27 -17.80 5.73
C ILE A 205 0.37 -17.70 6.96
N ASP A 206 -0.91 -17.45 6.73
CA ASP A 206 -2.01 -17.49 7.70
C ASP A 206 -3.26 -18.08 7.01
N GLU A 207 -4.42 -18.09 7.67
CA GLU A 207 -5.65 -18.71 7.17
C GLU A 207 -6.12 -18.10 5.85
N CYS A 208 -5.99 -16.78 5.76
CA CYS A 208 -6.60 -15.94 4.73
C CYS A 208 -5.59 -15.11 3.93
N LEU A 209 -4.29 -15.25 4.22
CA LEU A 209 -3.25 -14.37 3.71
C LEU A 209 -1.94 -15.14 3.48
N GLU A 210 -1.50 -15.18 2.22
CA GLU A 210 -0.18 -15.67 1.82
C GLU A 210 0.54 -14.63 0.96
N TYR A 211 1.67 -14.14 1.45
CA TYR A 211 2.52 -13.18 0.73
C TYR A 211 4.00 -13.47 0.95
N PHE A 212 4.80 -12.92 0.05
CA PHE A 212 6.25 -12.90 0.12
C PHE A 212 6.74 -11.48 0.33
N GLU A 213 7.77 -11.34 1.14
CA GLU A 213 8.41 -10.06 1.45
C GLU A 213 9.88 -10.09 1.06
N TYR A 214 10.34 -9.07 0.34
CA TYR A 214 11.77 -8.79 0.21
C TYR A 214 12.16 -7.63 1.11
N THR A 215 12.93 -7.92 2.16
CA THR A 215 13.51 -6.86 3.01
C THR A 215 14.58 -6.10 2.24
N ILE A 216 14.74 -4.83 2.59
CA ILE A 216 15.73 -3.93 1.98
C ILE A 216 16.70 -3.38 3.00
N ASP A 217 17.86 -2.89 2.53
CA ASP A 217 18.80 -2.15 3.36
C ASP A 217 18.20 -0.79 3.75
N THR A 218 17.78 -0.66 5.00
CA THR A 218 17.13 0.53 5.56
C THR A 218 18.10 1.52 6.20
N SER A 219 19.42 1.27 6.15
CA SER A 219 20.45 2.11 6.82
C SER A 219 20.52 3.57 6.35
N HIS A 220 19.89 3.89 5.22
CA HIS A 220 19.79 5.24 4.66
C HIS A 220 18.34 5.75 4.53
N ILE A 221 17.39 5.06 5.18
CA ILE A 221 15.95 5.33 5.12
C ILE A 221 15.49 5.80 6.51
N SER A 222 14.85 6.96 6.58
CA SER A 222 14.25 7.47 7.82
C SER A 222 12.99 6.70 8.17
N VAL A 223 12.69 6.58 9.46
CA VAL A 223 11.38 6.09 9.93
C VAL A 223 10.25 7.00 9.43
N THR A 224 10.52 8.30 9.26
CA THR A 224 9.58 9.29 8.72
C THR A 224 9.40 9.22 7.20
N ASP A 225 10.14 8.36 6.50
CA ASP A 225 9.98 8.21 5.05
C ASP A 225 8.78 7.30 4.73
N THR A 226 7.74 7.89 4.14
CA THR A 226 6.65 7.16 3.49
C THR A 226 7.16 6.55 2.19
N LEU A 227 7.59 5.30 2.24
CA LEU A 227 7.96 4.52 1.06
C LEU A 227 6.71 4.05 0.32
N LEU A 228 6.75 4.14 -1.01
CA LEU A 228 5.59 3.91 -1.85
C LEU A 228 5.81 2.77 -2.84
N PHE A 229 6.90 2.81 -3.60
CA PHE A 229 7.21 1.79 -4.59
C PHE A 229 8.71 1.72 -4.89
N SER A 230 9.08 0.70 -5.65
CA SER A 230 10.42 0.45 -6.15
C SER A 230 10.43 0.14 -7.64
N SER A 231 11.59 0.34 -8.26
CA SER A 231 11.87 -0.09 -9.63
C SER A 231 13.35 -0.44 -9.80
N PRO A 232 13.70 -1.50 -10.56
CA PRO A 232 15.08 -1.70 -10.99
C PRO A 232 15.55 -0.59 -11.96
N PHE A 233 14.61 0.15 -12.57
CA PHE A 233 14.89 1.32 -13.39
C PHE A 233 14.93 2.58 -12.55
N LYS A 234 15.83 3.50 -12.90
CA LYS A 234 15.72 4.88 -12.43
C LYS A 234 14.56 5.56 -13.17
N ILE A 235 13.76 6.32 -12.45
CA ILE A 235 12.64 7.09 -12.95
C ILE A 235 12.87 8.54 -12.49
N ASP A 236 12.86 9.48 -13.42
CA ASP A 236 12.96 10.90 -13.12
C ASP A 236 11.55 11.44 -12.86
N LEU A 237 11.28 11.82 -11.61
CA LEU A 237 9.99 12.33 -11.16
C LEU A 237 10.03 13.85 -10.92
N VAL A 238 8.86 14.46 -10.99
CA VAL A 238 8.55 15.75 -10.36
C VAL A 238 7.65 15.45 -9.17
N PHE A 239 8.10 15.75 -7.94
CA PHE A 239 7.31 15.56 -6.73
C PHE A 239 6.32 16.71 -6.58
N GLU A 240 5.03 16.43 -6.75
CA GLU A 240 3.94 17.40 -6.72
C GLU A 240 2.60 16.69 -6.44
N SER A 241 1.72 17.38 -5.70
CA SER A 241 0.31 17.03 -5.57
C SER A 241 -0.51 17.85 -6.56
N ASN A 242 -1.42 17.20 -7.29
CA ASN A 242 -2.35 17.82 -8.23
C ASN A 242 -3.79 17.61 -7.76
N ALA A 243 -4.37 18.67 -7.17
CA ALA A 243 -5.71 18.65 -6.60
C ALA A 243 -6.83 18.39 -7.63
N GLU A 244 -6.62 18.72 -8.91
CA GLU A 244 -7.61 18.44 -9.97
C GLU A 244 -7.65 16.93 -10.27
N VAL A 245 -6.49 16.28 -10.30
CA VAL A 245 -6.38 14.83 -10.48
C VAL A 245 -6.85 14.08 -9.23
N ASP A 246 -6.55 14.58 -8.04
CA ASP A 246 -7.03 14.01 -6.77
C ASP A 246 -8.57 14.05 -6.69
N LEU A 247 -9.18 15.18 -7.08
CA LEU A 247 -10.64 15.32 -7.14
C LEU A 247 -11.26 14.42 -8.22
N LEU A 248 -10.59 14.25 -9.37
CA LEU A 248 -11.03 13.34 -10.42
C LEU A 248 -11.02 11.87 -9.94
N LEU A 249 -9.98 11.44 -9.22
CA LEU A 249 -9.90 10.09 -8.63
C LEU A 249 -11.02 9.85 -7.61
N GLN A 250 -11.32 10.84 -6.77
CA GLN A 250 -12.41 10.78 -5.80
C GLN A 250 -13.79 10.71 -6.46
N ASN A 251 -14.03 11.51 -7.50
CA ASN A 251 -15.33 11.56 -8.20
C ASN A 251 -15.59 10.35 -9.12
N ASP A 252 -14.53 9.72 -9.63
CA ASP A 252 -14.62 8.52 -10.46
C ASP A 252 -14.93 7.27 -9.61
N TYR A 253 -14.62 7.27 -8.31
CA TYR A 253 -14.84 6.14 -7.40
C TYR A 253 -16.32 5.71 -7.30
N LYS A 254 -16.56 4.40 -7.39
CA LYS A 254 -17.88 3.77 -7.20
C LYS A 254 -17.81 2.67 -6.16
N GLU A 255 -18.38 2.94 -4.99
CA GLU A 255 -18.46 2.00 -3.88
C GLU A 255 -19.29 0.77 -4.26
N GLU A 256 -20.35 0.94 -5.06
CA GLU A 256 -21.24 -0.12 -5.53
C GLU A 256 -20.57 -1.17 -6.42
N CYS A 257 -19.39 -0.86 -6.96
CA CYS A 257 -18.64 -1.72 -7.87
C CYS A 257 -17.47 -2.43 -7.18
N LEU A 258 -17.29 -2.23 -5.88
CA LEU A 258 -16.30 -2.94 -5.07
C LEU A 258 -16.92 -4.19 -4.44
N ASP A 259 -16.29 -5.34 -4.68
CA ASP A 259 -16.59 -6.57 -3.95
C ASP A 259 -15.89 -6.60 -2.57
N CYS A 260 -14.95 -5.68 -2.32
CA CYS A 260 -14.08 -5.62 -1.13
C CYS A 260 -13.82 -4.18 -0.66
N PRO A 261 -13.58 -3.94 0.65
CA PRO A 261 -13.07 -2.67 1.15
C PRO A 261 -11.80 -2.24 0.41
N SER A 262 -11.72 -0.98 -0.01
CA SER A 262 -10.56 -0.46 -0.76
C SER A 262 -10.33 1.03 -0.52
N SER A 263 -9.05 1.39 -0.38
CA SER A 263 -8.63 2.80 -0.23
C SER A 263 -8.66 3.60 -1.53
N MET A 264 -9.21 3.08 -2.64
CA MET A 264 -9.29 3.82 -3.91
C MET A 264 -9.92 5.22 -3.76
N LYS A 265 -10.93 5.37 -2.87
CA LYS A 265 -11.56 6.67 -2.51
C LYS A 265 -10.59 7.70 -1.91
N LEU A 266 -9.47 7.23 -1.34
CA LEU A 266 -8.46 8.03 -0.64
C LEU A 266 -7.20 8.28 -1.48
N GLN A 267 -7.18 7.84 -2.74
CA GLN A 267 -6.00 8.02 -3.60
C GLN A 267 -5.72 9.49 -3.89
N LYS A 268 -4.43 9.83 -3.81
CA LYS A 268 -3.90 11.15 -4.08
C LYS A 268 -2.55 11.05 -4.77
N THR A 269 -2.27 12.04 -5.60
CA THR A 269 -1.01 12.23 -6.31
C THR A 269 0.11 12.64 -5.35
N PHE A 270 1.33 12.22 -5.68
CA PHE A 270 2.55 12.68 -5.01
C PHE A 270 3.70 12.97 -5.98
N ALA A 271 3.63 12.42 -7.19
CA ALA A 271 4.62 12.66 -8.21
C ALA A 271 4.03 12.50 -9.62
N ARG A 272 4.66 13.17 -10.58
CA ARG A 272 4.42 13.00 -12.00
C ARG A 272 5.69 12.55 -12.71
N VAL A 273 5.56 11.75 -13.76
CA VAL A 273 6.70 11.33 -14.59
C VAL A 273 7.25 12.53 -15.35
N LYS A 274 8.52 12.88 -15.13
CA LYS A 274 9.13 14.07 -15.74
C LYS A 274 9.11 13.96 -17.27
N GLY A 275 8.63 15.03 -17.92
CA GLY A 275 8.46 15.07 -19.37
C GLY A 275 7.06 14.66 -19.85
N VAL A 276 6.17 14.16 -18.99
CA VAL A 276 4.77 13.84 -19.31
C VAL A 276 3.86 14.66 -18.40
N ASN A 277 2.82 15.30 -18.93
CA ASN A 277 1.93 16.17 -18.15
C ASN A 277 0.70 15.47 -17.56
N ASN A 278 0.42 14.23 -17.98
CA ASN A 278 -0.79 13.50 -17.63
C ASN A 278 -0.56 12.08 -17.07
N LEU A 279 0.66 11.77 -16.61
CA LEU A 279 1.05 10.47 -16.07
C LEU A 279 1.56 10.60 -14.63
N TYR A 280 0.72 10.25 -13.66
CA TYR A 280 0.92 10.50 -12.24
C TYR A 280 1.11 9.20 -11.46
N PHE A 281 1.99 9.23 -10.47
CA PHE A 281 1.98 8.25 -9.40
C PHE A 281 1.04 8.71 -8.28
N VAL A 282 0.19 7.78 -7.85
CA VAL A 282 -0.80 7.99 -6.78
C VAL A 282 -0.64 6.93 -5.70
N TYR A 283 -1.08 7.26 -4.50
CA TYR A 283 -1.08 6.37 -3.36
C TYR A 283 -2.28 6.66 -2.46
N ALA A 284 -2.68 5.64 -1.71
CA ALA A 284 -3.45 5.81 -0.49
C ALA A 284 -2.76 4.98 0.61
N ASP A 285 -2.53 5.59 1.76
CA ASP A 285 -2.03 4.93 2.96
C ASP A 285 -3.14 4.85 4.00
N THR A 286 -3.26 3.66 4.58
CA THR A 286 -4.26 3.33 5.60
C THR A 286 -3.59 2.96 6.93
N PHE A 287 -2.25 2.99 6.98
CA PHE A 287 -1.43 2.73 8.15
C PHE A 287 -0.86 4.02 8.77
N PRO A 288 -0.57 4.05 10.09
CA PRO A 288 -0.77 2.97 11.07
C PRO A 288 -2.19 2.94 11.66
N ILE A 289 -3.04 3.92 11.34
CA ILE A 289 -4.39 4.08 11.90
C ILE A 289 -5.41 3.50 10.89
N ASN A 290 -5.47 2.17 10.79
CA ASN A 290 -6.43 1.49 9.92
C ASN A 290 -7.73 1.24 10.69
N ASN A 291 -8.63 2.23 10.65
CA ASN A 291 -9.90 2.20 11.40
C ASN A 291 -11.04 1.54 10.61
N GLU A 292 -10.92 1.53 9.29
CA GLU A 292 -11.76 0.79 8.34
C GLU A 292 -10.91 -0.37 7.78
N LEU A 293 -11.48 -1.33 7.06
CA LEU A 293 -10.73 -2.47 6.52
C LEU A 293 -9.93 -2.09 5.25
N ASP A 294 -9.43 -0.85 5.19
CA ASP A 294 -8.95 -0.25 3.96
C ASP A 294 -7.55 -0.79 3.59
N THR A 295 -7.45 -1.26 2.34
CA THR A 295 -6.24 -1.80 1.73
C THR A 295 -5.35 -0.66 1.23
N PRO A 296 -4.09 -0.46 1.67
CA PRO A 296 -3.28 0.63 1.14
C PRO A 296 -2.96 0.34 -0.34
N SER A 297 -2.95 1.39 -1.17
CA SER A 297 -2.81 1.25 -2.62
C SER A 297 -1.71 2.13 -3.19
N ARG A 298 -1.17 1.70 -4.33
CA ARG A 298 -0.09 2.32 -5.11
C ARG A 298 -0.45 2.18 -6.58
N ALA A 299 -0.38 3.25 -7.36
CA ALA A 299 -0.67 3.18 -8.78
C ALA A 299 0.10 4.19 -9.63
N LEU A 300 0.13 3.91 -10.92
CA LEU A 300 0.53 4.81 -11.99
C LEU A 300 -0.68 5.04 -12.89
N VAL A 301 -1.25 6.24 -12.80
CA VAL A 301 -2.47 6.62 -13.51
C VAL A 301 -2.17 7.57 -14.67
N LEU A 302 -2.72 7.24 -15.83
CA LEU A 302 -2.77 8.10 -17.00
C LEU A 302 -4.14 8.78 -17.05
N ILE A 303 -4.13 10.12 -17.13
CA ILE A 303 -5.34 10.92 -17.39
C ILE A 303 -5.42 11.17 -18.89
N THR A 304 -6.50 10.71 -19.52
CA THR A 304 -6.70 10.91 -20.97
C THR A 304 -7.18 12.33 -21.29
N GLN A 305 -7.24 12.70 -22.58
CA GLN A 305 -7.80 13.98 -23.05
C GLN A 305 -9.31 14.15 -22.80
N LYS A 306 -9.97 13.14 -22.24
CA LYS A 306 -11.39 13.13 -21.87
C LYS A 306 -11.60 12.98 -20.35
N ASP A 307 -10.54 13.23 -19.58
CA ASP A 307 -10.49 13.04 -18.13
C ASP A 307 -10.79 11.60 -17.66
N GLU A 308 -10.72 10.60 -18.56
CA GLU A 308 -10.78 9.19 -18.17
C GLU A 308 -9.46 8.77 -17.48
N ILE A 309 -9.56 8.11 -16.32
CA ILE A 309 -8.44 7.53 -15.59
C ILE A 309 -8.11 6.13 -16.13
N LYS A 310 -6.83 5.88 -16.46
CA LYS A 310 -6.30 4.56 -16.86
C LYS A 310 -5.16 4.14 -15.93
N TYR A 311 -5.31 3.01 -15.26
CA TYR A 311 -4.31 2.42 -14.38
C TYR A 311 -3.29 1.63 -15.21
N LEU A 312 -2.14 2.24 -15.52
CA LEU A 312 -1.04 1.58 -16.24
C LEU A 312 -0.25 0.63 -15.32
N TRP A 313 -0.29 0.89 -14.02
CA TRP A 313 0.09 -0.03 -12.95
C TRP A 313 -0.78 0.23 -11.72
N TYR A 314 -1.12 -0.83 -10.99
CA TYR A 314 -1.87 -0.79 -9.74
C TYR A 314 -1.41 -1.95 -8.87
N SER A 315 -1.26 -1.68 -7.58
CA SER A 315 -1.15 -2.68 -6.54
C SER A 315 -1.81 -2.16 -5.27
N GLU A 316 -2.69 -2.96 -4.69
CA GLU A 316 -3.16 -2.79 -3.31
C GLU A 316 -2.63 -3.92 -2.44
N ILE A 317 -2.77 -3.79 -1.13
CA ILE A 317 -2.55 -4.89 -0.20
C ILE A 317 -3.80 -5.14 0.61
N ASP A 318 -4.38 -6.30 0.36
CA ASP A 318 -5.36 -6.91 1.25
C ASP A 318 -4.61 -7.68 2.37
N LEU A 319 -4.41 -7.03 3.52
CA LEU A 319 -3.93 -7.71 4.74
C LEU A 319 -5.08 -8.33 5.54
N PHE A 320 -6.34 -8.03 5.19
CA PHE A 320 -7.49 -8.57 5.91
C PHE A 320 -7.87 -9.96 5.39
N GLY A 321 -7.58 -10.24 4.12
CA GLY A 321 -8.00 -11.47 3.45
C GLY A 321 -9.48 -11.39 3.13
N CYS A 322 -9.89 -10.39 2.35
CA CYS A 322 -11.26 -10.19 1.89
C CYS A 322 -11.82 -11.42 1.13
N SER A 323 -10.95 -12.27 0.56
CA SER A 323 -11.31 -13.59 0.04
C SER A 323 -11.81 -14.62 1.09
N CYS A 324 -11.81 -14.28 2.38
CA CYS A 324 -12.37 -15.06 3.49
C CYS A 324 -13.70 -14.51 4.05
N LEU A 325 -14.29 -13.47 3.44
CA LEU A 325 -15.63 -12.98 3.77
C LEU A 325 -16.75 -13.79 3.09
#